data_AF-A0A940XVH8-F1
#
_entry.id   AF-A0A940XVH8-F1
#
_cell.length_a   1.000
_cell.length_b   1.000
_cell.length_c   1.000
_cell.angle_alpha   90.00
_cell.angle_beta   90.00
_cell.angle_gamma   90.00
#
_symmetry.space_group_name_H-M   'P 1'
#
loop_
_entity.id
_entity.type
_entity.pdbx_description
1 polymer ?
#
loop_
_entity_poly.entity_id
_entity_poly.type
_entity_poly.pdbx_seq_one_letter_code
_entity_poly.pdbx_strand_id
1 'polypeptide(L)'
;MSHDTLPRPRPVRTEKHDTRAPTPRRRHWTKRANPVAGLGAVVWLAIVIVPIYAMLSASLTSQDKALTGNPLTPPTSPTLDNYNTVLNSGFGHLLANTAIVAVAVVAIVLGLSVPLAYVAVRTRDRWSGLAFRLFLLGVAIPAQAVVVPLYLLIAKLDLYDSLLAVILPTAAFAMPVSVLVLVGTLRDVSEELYEAMALDGASPQRMLFQLAVPMAKGGISTVVIYAALQAWNGFLFPLIFTQSDEPRVLTLGLFNYVSQFGVNIPALLASVVLSGVPIFAVYLVARRALVGGLMGVGGK
;
A
#
# COMPACT_ATOMS: atom_id res chain seq x y z
N MET A 1 15.31 -84.17 -29.26
CA MET A 1 16.36 -84.38 -28.24
C MET A 1 17.69 -84.10 -28.93
N SER A 2 18.56 -83.17 -28.59
CA SER A 2 18.68 -82.17 -27.52
C SER A 2 19.64 -81.09 -28.07
N HIS A 3 19.19 -79.85 -28.18
CA HIS A 3 19.51 -78.72 -27.28
C HIS A 3 20.84 -78.00 -27.53
N ASP A 4 20.66 -76.72 -27.87
CA ASP A 4 21.41 -75.56 -27.37
C ASP A 4 22.83 -75.30 -27.87
N THR A 5 22.90 -74.59 -29.00
CA THR A 5 23.98 -73.64 -29.30
C THR A 5 23.41 -72.22 -29.37
N LEU A 6 23.12 -71.64 -28.21
CA LEU A 6 22.98 -70.18 -28.07
C LEU A 6 24.28 -69.61 -27.49
N PRO A 7 24.85 -68.55 -28.07
CA PRO A 7 26.04 -67.90 -27.55
C PRO A 7 25.73 -67.24 -26.20
N ARG A 8 26.56 -67.53 -25.20
CA ARG A 8 26.42 -66.95 -23.85
C ARG A 8 26.49 -65.42 -23.93
N PRO A 9 25.58 -64.68 -23.27
CA PRO A 9 25.68 -63.23 -23.21
C PRO A 9 26.95 -62.83 -22.45
N ARG A 10 27.72 -61.89 -23.01
CA ARG A 10 28.84 -61.27 -22.31
C ARG A 10 28.31 -60.59 -21.04
N PRO A 11 29.04 -60.64 -19.90
CA PRO A 11 28.65 -59.87 -18.74
C PRO A 11 28.66 -58.38 -19.12
N VAL A 12 27.48 -57.77 -19.11
CA VAL A 12 27.34 -56.32 -19.21
C VAL A 12 28.07 -55.76 -18.00
N ARG A 13 29.19 -55.09 -18.24
CA ARG A 13 29.86 -54.27 -17.24
C ARG A 13 28.82 -53.26 -16.77
N THR A 14 28.27 -53.45 -15.58
CA THR A 14 27.55 -52.41 -14.88
C THR A 14 28.58 -51.34 -14.57
N GLU A 15 28.74 -50.38 -15.49
CA GLU A 15 29.25 -49.08 -15.13
C GLU A 15 28.35 -48.60 -14.00
N LYS A 16 28.87 -48.64 -12.77
CA LYS A 16 28.35 -47.84 -11.68
C LYS A 16 28.43 -46.41 -12.19
N HIS A 17 27.33 -45.93 -12.77
CA HIS A 17 27.08 -44.51 -12.91
C HIS A 17 27.15 -43.98 -11.48
N ASP A 18 28.31 -43.41 -11.16
CA ASP A 18 28.55 -42.68 -9.93
C ASP A 18 27.66 -41.45 -10.02
N THR A 19 26.37 -41.62 -9.71
CA THR A 19 25.39 -40.55 -9.53
C THR A 19 25.72 -39.84 -8.23
N ARG A 20 26.91 -39.25 -8.16
CA ARG A 20 27.20 -38.17 -7.23
C ARG A 20 26.30 -37.03 -7.66
N ALA A 21 25.14 -36.95 -7.02
CA ALA A 21 24.28 -35.78 -7.09
C ALA A 21 25.16 -34.53 -6.95
N PRO A 22 25.04 -33.53 -7.84
CA PRO A 22 25.86 -32.34 -7.75
C PRO A 22 25.61 -31.72 -6.37
N THR A 23 26.61 -31.80 -5.49
CA THR A 23 26.58 -31.14 -4.19
C THR A 23 26.27 -29.66 -4.44
N PRO A 24 25.26 -29.06 -3.77
CA PRO A 24 24.92 -27.67 -3.99
C PRO A 24 26.15 -26.84 -3.64
N ARG A 25 26.81 -26.26 -4.65
CA ARG A 25 27.89 -25.30 -4.46
C ARG A 25 27.27 -24.14 -3.69
N ARG A 26 27.45 -24.13 -2.37
CA ARG A 26 27.12 -23.00 -1.50
C ARG A 26 27.89 -21.80 -2.04
N ARG A 27 27.23 -21.01 -2.88
CA ARG A 27 27.76 -19.76 -3.42
C ARG A 27 28.04 -18.87 -2.21
N HIS A 28 29.30 -18.86 -1.77
CA HIS A 28 29.74 -17.96 -0.72
C HIS A 28 29.68 -16.57 -1.34
N TRP A 29 28.57 -15.87 -1.11
CA TRP A 29 28.45 -14.46 -1.38
C TRP A 29 29.46 -13.75 -0.48
N THR A 30 30.71 -13.66 -0.94
CA THR A 30 31.69 -12.81 -0.30
C THR A 30 31.16 -11.38 -0.45
N LYS A 31 30.52 -10.87 0.59
CA LYS A 31 30.12 -9.47 0.72
C LYS A 31 31.41 -8.64 0.73
N ARG A 32 31.96 -8.36 -0.45
CA ARG A 32 32.99 -7.33 -0.59
C ARG A 32 32.33 -6.03 -0.16
N ALA A 33 32.87 -5.39 0.87
CA ALA A 33 32.39 -4.08 1.29
C ALA A 33 32.46 -3.13 0.09
N ASN A 34 31.33 -2.53 -0.28
CA ASN A 34 31.26 -1.52 -1.33
C ASN A 34 31.22 -0.14 -0.66
N PRO A 35 32.38 0.50 -0.41
CA PRO A 35 32.44 1.77 0.31
C PRO A 35 31.74 2.89 -0.45
N VAL A 36 31.67 2.83 -1.78
CA VAL A 36 30.96 3.82 -2.61
C VAL A 36 29.45 3.71 -2.37
N ALA A 37 28.90 2.49 -2.33
CA ALA A 37 27.50 2.29 -1.98
C ALA A 37 27.21 2.70 -0.53
N GLY A 38 28.15 2.45 0.39
CA GLY A 38 28.05 2.89 1.79
C GLY A 38 28.02 4.42 1.92
N LEU A 39 28.96 5.12 1.26
CA LEU A 39 29.01 6.58 1.24
C LEU A 39 27.75 7.17 0.60
N GLY A 40 27.31 6.62 -0.54
CA GLY A 40 26.07 7.03 -1.19
C GLY A 40 24.85 6.88 -0.28
N ALA A 41 24.75 5.78 0.48
CA ALA A 41 23.67 5.57 1.44
C ALA A 41 23.70 6.57 2.60
N VAL A 42 24.88 6.95 3.10
CA VAL A 42 25.04 7.96 4.16
C VAL A 42 24.65 9.34 3.66
N VAL A 43 25.09 9.73 2.46
CA VAL A 43 24.70 11.01 1.85
C VAL A 43 23.19 11.07 1.64
N TRP A 44 22.59 9.98 1.14
CA TRP A 44 21.14 9.89 0.97
C TRP A 44 20.38 10.00 2.31
N LEU A 45 20.88 9.33 3.35
CA LEU A 45 20.32 9.44 4.70
C LEU A 45 20.37 10.89 5.20
N ALA A 46 21.47 11.60 4.97
CA ALA A 46 21.61 13.00 5.35
C ALA A 46 20.58 13.89 4.63
N ILE A 47 20.39 13.70 3.32
CA ILE A 47 19.40 14.44 2.53
C ILE A 47 17.98 14.24 3.07
N VAL A 48 17.63 13.01 3.47
CA VAL A 48 16.29 12.69 4.00
C VAL A 48 16.10 13.20 5.43
N ILE A 49 17.13 13.11 6.28
CA ILE A 49 16.98 13.44 7.71
C ILE A 49 16.94 14.94 7.98
N VAL A 50 17.59 15.76 7.13
CA VAL A 50 17.63 17.22 7.29
C VAL A 50 16.24 17.88 7.31
N PRO A 51 15.33 17.64 6.34
CA PRO A 51 13.99 18.24 6.39
C PRO A 51 13.14 17.69 7.54
N ILE A 52 13.31 16.42 7.92
CA ILE A 52 12.62 15.83 9.07
C ILE A 52 13.10 16.49 10.37
N TYR A 53 14.41 16.68 10.51
CA TYR A 53 15.00 17.39 11.62
C TYR A 53 14.52 18.84 11.69
N ALA A 54 14.54 19.57 10.59
CA ALA A 54 14.05 20.95 10.54
C ALA A 54 12.58 21.05 10.94
N MET A 55 11.75 20.10 10.47
CA MET A 55 10.33 20.01 10.84
C MET A 55 10.15 19.78 12.35
N LEU A 56 10.88 18.83 12.94
CA LEU A 56 10.82 18.51 14.37
C LEU A 56 11.39 19.65 15.24
N SER A 57 12.46 20.29 14.77
CA SER A 57 13.07 21.45 15.44
C SER A 57 12.09 22.62 15.49
N ALA A 58 11.49 22.94 14.34
CA ALA A 58 10.52 24.03 14.23
C ALA A 58 9.22 23.74 14.99
N SER A 59 8.73 22.50 15.04
CA SER A 59 7.54 22.15 15.83
C SER A 59 7.76 22.30 17.35
N LEU A 60 9.00 22.26 17.82
CA LEU A 60 9.39 22.49 19.21
C LEU A 60 9.78 23.95 19.51
N THR A 61 9.71 24.84 18.52
CA THR A 61 10.10 26.25 18.65
C THR A 61 8.87 27.14 18.87
N SER A 62 9.00 28.22 19.63
CA SER A 62 7.92 29.21 19.77
C SER A 62 7.70 29.98 18.46
N GLN A 63 6.46 30.45 18.22
CA GLN A 63 6.08 31.17 16.99
C GLN A 63 7.02 32.34 16.65
N ASP A 64 7.37 33.17 17.64
CA ASP A 64 8.21 34.36 17.43
C ASP A 64 9.61 34.02 16.91
N LYS A 65 10.19 32.91 17.41
CA LYS A 65 11.50 32.42 17.00
C LYS A 65 11.45 31.67 15.68
N ALA A 66 10.34 31.01 15.36
CA ALA A 66 10.17 30.25 14.13
C ALA A 66 10.11 31.13 12.88
N LEU A 67 9.61 32.37 13.00
CA LEU A 67 9.51 33.32 11.88
C LEU A 67 10.84 34.01 11.53
N THR A 68 11.79 34.05 12.47
CA THR A 68 13.02 34.85 12.36
C THR A 68 14.30 34.01 12.44
N GLY A 69 14.21 32.77 12.93
CA GLY A 69 15.34 31.86 13.12
C GLY A 69 15.64 30.97 11.92
N ASN A 70 16.85 30.43 11.88
CA ASN A 70 17.23 29.38 10.94
C ASN A 70 16.62 28.03 11.39
N PRO A 71 15.80 27.35 10.57
CA PRO A 71 15.19 26.06 10.91
C PRO A 71 16.20 24.93 11.23
N LEU A 72 17.44 25.06 10.79
CA LEU A 72 18.52 24.10 11.04
C LEU A 72 19.23 24.33 12.37
N THR A 73 19.01 25.47 13.03
CA THR A 73 19.56 25.71 14.36
C THR A 73 18.71 24.97 15.40
N PRO A 74 19.29 24.17 16.30
CA PRO A 74 18.56 23.55 17.38
C PRO A 74 17.79 24.58 18.22
N PRO A 75 16.58 24.25 18.72
CA PRO A 75 15.80 25.19 19.51
C PRO A 75 16.52 25.48 20.83
N THR A 76 16.78 26.75 21.12
CA THR A 76 17.45 27.16 22.38
C THR A 76 16.57 26.95 23.60
N SER A 77 15.25 26.87 23.40
CA SER A 77 14.23 26.79 24.44
C SER A 77 13.07 25.95 23.90
N PRO A 78 13.23 24.62 23.81
CA PRO A 78 12.21 23.74 23.24
C PRO A 78 10.94 23.78 24.10
N THR A 79 9.78 23.84 23.45
CA THR A 79 8.47 23.80 24.08
C THR A 79 7.55 22.76 23.42
N LEU A 80 6.62 22.22 24.19
CA LEU A 80 5.55 21.33 23.72
C LEU A 80 4.21 22.05 23.53
N ASP A 81 4.17 23.38 23.71
CA ASP A 81 2.94 24.16 23.62
C ASP A 81 2.24 23.97 22.29
N ASN A 82 2.99 23.91 21.18
CA ASN A 82 2.44 23.66 19.85
C ASN A 82 1.71 22.32 19.76
N TYR A 83 2.23 21.27 20.38
CA TYR A 83 1.57 19.96 20.43
C TYR A 83 0.32 20.01 21.29
N ASN A 84 0.35 20.72 22.43
CA ASN A 84 -0.83 20.93 23.26
C ASN A 84 -1.91 21.72 22.51
N THR A 85 -1.55 22.77 21.78
CA THR A 85 -2.47 23.52 20.92
C THR A 85 -3.16 22.60 19.93
N VAL A 86 -2.39 21.73 19.24
CA VAL A 86 -2.94 20.80 18.25
C VAL A 86 -3.86 19.76 18.90
N LEU A 87 -3.41 19.13 19.99
CA LEU A 87 -4.19 18.08 20.65
C LEU A 87 -5.52 18.61 21.19
N ASN A 88 -5.55 19.86 21.66
CA ASN A 88 -6.75 20.52 22.17
C ASN A 88 -7.64 21.13 21.08
N SER A 89 -7.18 21.22 19.82
CA SER A 89 -7.94 21.80 18.71
C SER A 89 -8.83 20.79 17.97
N GLY A 90 -9.19 19.67 18.62
CA GLY A 90 -9.97 18.60 17.98
C GLY A 90 -9.16 17.65 17.10
N PHE A 91 -7.84 17.54 17.27
CA PHE A 91 -7.00 16.61 16.51
C PHE A 91 -7.49 15.15 16.59
N GLY A 92 -7.99 14.72 17.75
CA GLY A 92 -8.55 13.38 17.93
C GLY A 92 -9.73 13.09 16.99
N HIS A 93 -10.61 14.08 16.77
CA HIS A 93 -11.74 13.97 15.84
C HIS A 93 -11.26 13.86 14.39
N LEU A 94 -10.32 14.72 13.99
CA LEU A 94 -9.71 14.68 12.66
C LEU A 94 -9.02 13.34 12.38
N LEU A 95 -8.30 12.81 13.38
CA LEU A 95 -7.64 11.51 13.32
C LEU A 95 -8.66 10.37 13.20
N ALA A 96 -9.73 10.39 14.00
CA ALA A 96 -10.79 9.38 13.96
C ALA A 96 -11.47 9.36 12.60
N ASN A 97 -11.87 10.52 12.06
CA ASN A 97 -12.46 10.63 10.73
C ASN A 97 -11.52 10.11 9.64
N THR A 98 -10.24 10.47 9.68
CA THR A 98 -9.25 9.99 8.70
C THR A 98 -9.08 8.47 8.78
N ALA A 99 -9.07 7.90 9.98
CA ALA A 99 -9.01 6.46 10.18
C ALA A 99 -10.27 5.76 9.66
N ILE A 100 -11.47 6.31 9.92
CA ILE A 100 -12.74 5.80 9.40
C ILE A 100 -12.72 5.80 7.88
N VAL A 101 -12.32 6.91 7.26
CA VAL A 101 -12.21 7.03 5.80
C VAL A 101 -11.23 5.99 5.25
N ALA A 102 -10.05 5.84 5.86
CA ALA A 102 -9.05 4.88 5.42
C ALA A 102 -9.54 3.42 5.50
N VAL A 103 -10.16 3.03 6.62
CA VAL A 103 -10.70 1.67 6.80
C VAL A 103 -11.84 1.40 5.82
N ALA A 104 -12.78 2.35 5.67
CA ALA A 104 -13.90 2.21 4.76
C ALA A 104 -13.45 2.11 3.30
N VAL A 105 -12.50 2.96 2.88
CA VAL A 105 -11.91 2.90 1.54
C VAL A 105 -11.25 1.55 1.29
N VAL A 106 -10.41 1.06 2.21
CA VAL A 106 -9.77 -0.26 2.08
C VAL A 106 -10.82 -1.37 1.99
N ALA A 107 -11.85 -1.33 2.84
CA ALA A 107 -12.91 -2.35 2.84
C ALA A 107 -13.67 -2.38 1.52
N ILE A 108 -14.08 -1.23 0.99
CA ILE A 108 -14.77 -1.12 -0.31
C ILE A 108 -13.85 -1.60 -1.44
N VAL A 109 -12.60 -1.11 -1.46
CA VAL A 109 -11.64 -1.46 -2.50
C VAL A 109 -11.38 -2.96 -2.52
N LEU A 110 -11.14 -3.60 -1.38
CA LEU A 110 -10.94 -5.05 -1.33
C LEU A 110 -12.20 -5.83 -1.69
N GLY A 111 -13.35 -5.42 -1.12
CA GLY A 111 -14.63 -6.07 -1.34
C GLY A 111 -15.04 -6.11 -2.81
N LEU A 112 -14.68 -5.09 -3.59
CA LEU A 112 -15.00 -5.00 -5.01
C LEU A 112 -13.85 -5.47 -5.92
N SER A 113 -12.60 -5.11 -5.60
CA SER A 113 -11.46 -5.38 -6.49
C SER A 113 -11.02 -6.84 -6.47
N VAL A 114 -11.16 -7.54 -5.35
CA VAL A 114 -10.77 -8.96 -5.25
C VAL A 114 -11.66 -9.85 -6.13
N PRO A 115 -13.00 -9.79 -6.04
CA PRO A 115 -13.87 -10.54 -6.96
C PRO A 115 -13.68 -10.12 -8.42
N LEU A 116 -13.54 -8.81 -8.68
CA LEU A 116 -13.36 -8.31 -10.04
C LEU A 116 -12.06 -8.82 -10.67
N ALA A 117 -10.95 -8.79 -9.93
CA ALA A 117 -9.68 -9.32 -10.39
C ALA A 117 -9.74 -10.84 -10.61
N TYR A 118 -10.44 -11.57 -9.74
CA TYR A 118 -10.65 -13.02 -9.90
C TYR A 118 -11.39 -13.34 -11.22
N VAL A 119 -12.50 -12.67 -11.48
CA VAL A 119 -13.26 -12.84 -12.73
C VAL A 119 -12.43 -12.42 -13.95
N ALA A 120 -11.67 -11.33 -13.85
CA ALA A 120 -10.81 -10.84 -14.94
C ALA A 120 -9.70 -11.84 -15.31
N VAL A 121 -9.21 -12.63 -14.36
CA VAL A 121 -8.19 -13.66 -14.63
C VAL A 121 -8.82 -14.98 -15.06
N ARG A 122 -9.95 -15.38 -14.48
CA ARG A 122 -10.50 -16.74 -14.62
C ARG A 122 -11.59 -16.87 -15.66
N THR A 123 -12.27 -15.79 -16.04
CA THR A 123 -13.27 -15.82 -17.10
C THR A 123 -12.62 -15.44 -18.43
N ARG A 124 -12.55 -16.40 -19.36
CA ARG A 124 -11.93 -16.24 -20.70
C ARG A 124 -12.83 -15.59 -21.76
N ASP A 125 -13.97 -15.02 -21.35
CA ASP A 125 -14.89 -14.40 -22.29
C ASP A 125 -14.40 -13.04 -22.78
N ARG A 126 -14.65 -12.75 -24.06
CA ARG A 126 -14.35 -11.45 -24.70
C ARG A 126 -14.91 -10.26 -23.92
N TRP A 127 -16.06 -10.43 -23.26
CA TRP A 127 -16.71 -9.39 -22.46
C TRP A 127 -15.97 -9.12 -21.14
N SER A 128 -15.45 -10.14 -20.47
CA SER A 128 -14.61 -9.99 -19.27
C SER A 128 -13.33 -9.22 -19.62
N GLY A 129 -12.65 -9.63 -20.70
CA GLY A 129 -11.45 -8.95 -21.18
C GLY A 129 -11.70 -7.52 -21.66
N LEU A 130 -12.87 -7.21 -22.23
CA LEU A 130 -13.26 -5.85 -22.58
C LEU A 130 -13.58 -5.01 -21.33
N ALA A 131 -14.37 -5.53 -20.40
CA ALA A 131 -14.71 -4.86 -19.15
C ALA A 131 -13.46 -4.52 -18.34
N PHE A 132 -12.51 -5.45 -18.22
CA PHE A 132 -11.22 -5.18 -17.57
C PHE A 132 -10.44 -4.06 -18.26
N ARG A 133 -10.38 -4.04 -19.59
CA ARG A 133 -9.70 -2.97 -20.35
C ARG A 133 -10.38 -1.61 -20.17
N LEU A 134 -11.71 -1.57 -20.22
CA LEU A 134 -12.48 -0.35 -19.96
C LEU A 134 -12.27 0.15 -18.53
N PHE A 135 -12.21 -0.77 -17.55
CA PHE A 135 -11.94 -0.43 -16.17
C PHE A 135 -10.55 0.21 -15.98
N LEU A 136 -9.53 -0.29 -16.69
CA LEU A 136 -8.18 0.28 -16.63
C LEU A 136 -8.08 1.67 -17.26
N LEU A 137 -8.98 2.07 -18.17
CA LEU A 137 -9.04 3.46 -18.64
C LEU A 137 -9.31 4.44 -17.50
N GLY A 138 -9.94 3.98 -16.41
CA GLY A 138 -10.11 4.77 -15.19
C GLY A 138 -8.80 5.27 -14.57
N VAL A 139 -7.67 4.57 -14.78
CA VAL A 139 -6.34 5.02 -14.32
C VAL A 139 -5.93 6.32 -15.01
N ALA A 140 -6.34 6.53 -16.26
CA ALA A 140 -5.95 7.69 -17.04
C ALA A 140 -6.78 8.95 -16.72
N ILE A 141 -7.89 8.81 -15.99
CA ILE A 141 -8.76 9.94 -15.65
C ILE A 141 -8.18 10.67 -14.43
N PRO A 142 -7.72 11.92 -14.57
CA PRO A 142 -7.30 12.70 -13.41
C PRO A 142 -8.53 13.14 -12.62
N ALA A 143 -8.51 12.94 -11.29
CA ALA A 143 -9.61 13.32 -10.40
C ALA A 143 -10.00 14.80 -10.55
N GLN A 144 -9.02 15.66 -10.83
CA GLN A 144 -9.19 17.09 -11.04
C GLN A 144 -10.07 17.41 -12.26
N ALA A 145 -10.01 16.60 -13.32
CA ALA A 145 -10.79 16.86 -14.54
C ALA A 145 -12.28 16.55 -14.38
N VAL A 146 -12.63 15.68 -13.45
CA VAL A 146 -14.02 15.25 -13.23
C VAL A 146 -14.59 15.73 -11.90
N VAL A 147 -13.90 16.63 -11.21
CA VAL A 147 -14.27 17.03 -9.86
C VAL A 147 -15.58 17.81 -9.81
N VAL A 148 -15.85 18.67 -10.81
CA VAL A 148 -17.10 19.43 -10.93
C VAL A 148 -18.31 18.52 -11.17
N PRO A 149 -18.31 17.61 -12.18
CA PRO A 149 -19.43 16.69 -12.34
C PRO A 149 -19.59 15.74 -11.15
N LEU A 150 -18.49 15.38 -10.48
CA LEU A 150 -18.52 14.55 -9.28
C LEU A 150 -19.16 15.28 -8.09
N TYR A 151 -18.85 16.58 -7.90
CA TYR A 151 -19.54 17.44 -6.93
C TYR A 151 -21.05 17.43 -7.17
N LEU A 152 -21.48 17.66 -8.42
CA LEU A 152 -22.89 17.67 -8.78
C LEU A 152 -23.56 16.32 -8.51
N LEU A 153 -22.86 15.20 -8.71
CA LEU A 153 -23.36 13.87 -8.39
C LEU A 153 -23.52 13.69 -6.87
N ILE A 154 -22.50 14.04 -6.09
CA ILE A 154 -22.52 13.96 -4.61
C ILE A 154 -23.65 14.81 -4.03
N ALA A 155 -23.83 16.03 -4.54
CA ALA A 155 -24.92 16.91 -4.14
C ALA A 155 -26.30 16.33 -4.49
N LYS A 156 -26.47 15.75 -5.70
CA LYS A 156 -27.72 15.08 -6.10
C LYS A 156 -28.06 13.84 -5.28
N LEU A 157 -27.05 13.19 -4.70
CA LEU A 157 -27.22 12.02 -3.83
C LEU A 157 -27.41 12.40 -2.36
N ASP A 158 -27.48 13.70 -2.04
CA ASP A 158 -27.54 14.23 -0.67
C ASP A 158 -26.40 13.72 0.23
N LEU A 159 -25.22 13.49 -0.36
CA LEU A 159 -24.02 13.03 0.36
C LEU A 159 -23.04 14.16 0.69
N TYR A 160 -23.30 15.38 0.23
CA TYR A 160 -22.43 16.53 0.50
C TYR A 160 -22.27 16.78 2.00
N ASP A 161 -21.09 17.24 2.40
CA ASP A 161 -20.74 17.51 3.79
C ASP A 161 -20.81 16.27 4.70
N SER A 162 -20.37 15.13 4.18
CA SER A 162 -20.29 13.86 4.93
C SER A 162 -18.99 13.10 4.64
N LEU A 163 -18.63 12.16 5.51
CA LEU A 163 -17.49 11.26 5.26
C LEU A 163 -17.72 10.39 4.01
N LEU A 164 -18.97 10.05 3.67
CA LEU A 164 -19.28 9.28 2.45
C LEU A 164 -18.92 10.03 1.18
N ALA A 165 -19.08 11.36 1.20
CA ALA A 165 -18.64 12.26 0.14
C ALA A 165 -17.15 12.11 -0.18
N VAL A 166 -16.34 11.73 0.82
CA VAL A 166 -14.89 11.49 0.67
C VAL A 166 -14.60 10.02 0.37
N ILE A 167 -15.23 9.09 1.08
CA ILE A 167 -14.96 7.64 1.01
C ILE A 167 -15.22 7.10 -0.40
N LEU A 168 -16.40 7.38 -0.95
CA LEU A 168 -16.83 6.80 -2.23
C LEU A 168 -15.92 7.18 -3.40
N PRO A 169 -15.62 8.48 -3.66
CA PRO A 169 -14.73 8.82 -4.75
C PRO A 169 -13.29 8.37 -4.48
N THR A 170 -12.81 8.43 -3.24
CA THR A 170 -11.47 7.93 -2.91
C THR A 170 -11.33 6.44 -3.23
N ALA A 171 -12.32 5.62 -2.83
CA ALA A 171 -12.36 4.21 -3.18
C ALA A 171 -12.44 4.00 -4.69
N ALA A 172 -13.33 4.72 -5.39
CA ALA A 172 -13.51 4.62 -6.83
C ALA A 172 -12.21 4.85 -7.60
N PHE A 173 -11.45 5.89 -7.26
CA PHE A 173 -10.16 6.18 -7.89
C PHE A 173 -9.03 5.22 -7.48
N ALA A 174 -9.13 4.58 -6.31
CA ALA A 174 -8.16 3.58 -5.89
C ALA A 174 -8.36 2.21 -6.57
N MET A 175 -9.59 1.87 -6.99
CA MET A 175 -9.88 0.54 -7.53
C MET A 175 -9.13 0.16 -8.82
N PRO A 176 -8.96 1.03 -9.84
CA PRO A 176 -8.29 0.65 -11.09
C PRO A 176 -6.87 0.10 -10.90
N VAL A 177 -6.06 0.79 -10.10
CA VAL A 177 -4.71 0.34 -9.74
C VAL A 177 -4.77 -0.92 -8.86
N SER A 178 -5.72 -0.98 -7.94
CA SER A 178 -5.87 -2.13 -7.04
C SER A 178 -6.22 -3.41 -7.79
N VAL A 179 -7.14 -3.33 -8.75
CA VAL A 179 -7.51 -4.43 -9.64
C VAL A 179 -6.32 -4.82 -10.53
N LEU A 180 -5.57 -3.86 -11.06
CA LEU A 180 -4.36 -4.15 -11.85
C LEU A 180 -3.33 -4.97 -11.05
N VAL A 181 -3.05 -4.57 -9.81
CA VAL A 181 -2.14 -5.28 -8.90
C VAL A 181 -2.65 -6.69 -8.58
N LEU A 182 -3.94 -6.83 -8.26
CA LEU A 182 -4.54 -8.12 -7.91
C LEU A 182 -4.59 -9.07 -9.11
N VAL A 183 -4.87 -8.57 -10.32
CA VAL A 183 -4.82 -9.36 -11.56
C VAL A 183 -3.41 -9.87 -11.81
N GLY A 184 -2.39 -9.02 -11.63
CA GLY A 184 -0.99 -9.44 -11.71
C GLY A 184 -0.68 -10.58 -10.74
N THR A 185 -1.07 -10.41 -9.47
CA THR A 185 -0.84 -11.42 -8.41
C THR A 185 -1.60 -12.72 -8.66
N LEU A 186 -2.86 -12.65 -9.10
CA LEU A 186 -3.71 -13.82 -9.30
C LEU A 186 -3.35 -14.63 -10.55
N ARG A 187 -2.60 -14.06 -11.49
CA ARG A 187 -2.05 -14.77 -12.64
C ARG A 187 -0.95 -15.75 -12.27
N ASP A 188 -0.26 -15.53 -11.15
CA ASP A 188 0.80 -16.43 -10.67
C ASP A 188 0.23 -17.75 -10.10
N VAL A 189 -1.07 -17.81 -9.84
CA VAL A 189 -1.74 -19.03 -9.38
C VAL A 189 -2.00 -19.95 -10.57
N SER A 190 -1.38 -21.14 -10.53
CA SER A 190 -1.46 -22.16 -11.58
C SER A 190 -2.89 -22.62 -11.83
N GLU A 191 -3.23 -22.81 -13.10
CA GLU A 191 -4.57 -23.25 -13.53
C GLU A 191 -4.94 -24.64 -13.00
N GLU A 192 -3.96 -25.54 -12.89
CA GLU A 192 -4.13 -26.90 -12.35
C GLU A 192 -4.75 -26.93 -10.95
N LEU A 193 -4.46 -25.92 -10.10
CA LEU A 193 -5.04 -25.84 -8.75
C LEU A 193 -6.55 -25.54 -8.80
N TYR A 194 -6.97 -24.71 -9.76
CA TYR A 194 -8.38 -24.43 -9.98
C TYR A 194 -9.10 -25.62 -10.58
N GLU A 195 -8.48 -26.31 -11.55
CA GLU A 195 -9.02 -27.53 -12.16
C GLU A 195 -9.19 -28.65 -11.12
N ALA A 196 -8.21 -28.85 -10.25
CA ALA A 196 -8.30 -29.81 -9.15
C ALA A 196 -9.49 -29.51 -8.23
N MET A 197 -9.66 -28.25 -7.80
CA MET A 197 -10.82 -27.85 -7.01
C MET A 197 -12.14 -28.01 -7.78
N ALA A 198 -12.15 -27.80 -9.09
CA ALA A 198 -13.35 -27.97 -9.92
C ALA A 198 -13.77 -29.44 -9.99
N LEU A 199 -12.80 -30.36 -10.12
CA LEU A 199 -13.02 -31.81 -10.07
C LEU A 199 -13.55 -32.26 -8.70
N ASP A 200 -13.12 -31.60 -7.61
CA ASP A 200 -13.66 -31.79 -6.25
C ASP A 200 -15.04 -31.14 -6.03
N GLY A 201 -15.66 -30.57 -7.08
CA GLY A 201 -16.98 -29.95 -7.02
C GLY A 201 -17.01 -28.60 -6.30
N ALA A 202 -15.87 -27.91 -6.20
CA ALA A 202 -15.84 -26.56 -5.60
C ALA A 202 -16.61 -25.55 -6.46
N SER A 203 -17.41 -24.70 -5.81
CA SER A 203 -18.03 -23.56 -6.47
C SER A 203 -17.01 -22.43 -6.75
N PRO A 204 -17.29 -21.50 -7.69
CA PRO A 204 -16.41 -20.36 -7.95
C PRO A 204 -16.17 -19.49 -6.70
N GLN A 205 -17.16 -19.34 -5.82
CA GLN A 205 -17.02 -18.63 -4.55
C GLN A 205 -16.05 -19.37 -3.62
N ARG A 206 -16.14 -20.71 -3.58
CA ARG A 206 -15.22 -21.54 -2.79
C ARG A 206 -13.79 -21.40 -3.31
N MET A 207 -13.59 -21.44 -4.63
CA MET A 207 -12.27 -21.20 -5.25
C MET A 207 -11.73 -19.79 -4.96
N LEU A 208 -12.59 -18.77 -4.99
CA LEU A 208 -12.21 -17.40 -4.63
C LEU A 208 -11.67 -17.32 -3.19
N PHE A 209 -12.45 -17.79 -2.21
CA PHE A 209 -12.10 -17.60 -0.81
C PHE A 209 -11.11 -18.63 -0.26
N GLN A 210 -11.08 -19.85 -0.78
CA GLN A 210 -10.22 -20.93 -0.27
C GLN A 210 -8.91 -21.09 -1.05
N LEU A 211 -8.81 -20.59 -2.27
CA LEU A 211 -7.59 -20.66 -3.09
C LEU A 211 -7.08 -19.27 -3.50
N ALA A 212 -7.88 -18.48 -4.20
CA ALA A 212 -7.42 -17.22 -4.79
C ALA A 212 -7.00 -16.19 -3.73
N VAL A 213 -7.84 -15.96 -2.71
CA VAL A 213 -7.56 -15.00 -1.63
C VAL A 213 -6.32 -15.39 -0.80
N PRO A 214 -6.16 -16.65 -0.34
CA PRO A 214 -4.95 -17.07 0.37
C PRO A 214 -3.67 -16.96 -0.46
N MET A 215 -3.73 -17.22 -1.76
CA MET A 215 -2.58 -17.09 -2.65
C MET A 215 -2.28 -15.62 -2.99
N ALA A 216 -3.29 -14.75 -3.02
CA ALA A 216 -3.13 -13.33 -3.30
C ALA A 216 -2.76 -12.47 -2.08
N LYS A 217 -2.39 -13.06 -0.92
CA LYS A 217 -2.06 -12.31 0.32
C LYS A 217 -1.04 -11.19 0.11
N GLY A 218 -0.01 -11.42 -0.72
CA GLY A 218 0.97 -10.39 -1.07
C GLY A 218 0.34 -9.21 -1.81
N GLY A 219 -0.41 -9.49 -2.88
CA GLY A 219 -1.13 -8.47 -3.66
C GLY A 219 -2.21 -7.74 -2.86
N ILE A 220 -2.97 -8.45 -2.03
CA ILE A 220 -3.96 -7.87 -1.11
C ILE A 220 -3.27 -6.91 -0.13
N SER A 221 -2.11 -7.28 0.40
CA SER A 221 -1.33 -6.42 1.31
C SER A 221 -0.87 -5.15 0.59
N THR A 222 -0.41 -5.25 -0.66
CA THR A 222 -0.07 -4.08 -1.50
C THR A 222 -1.29 -3.18 -1.71
N VAL A 223 -2.47 -3.75 -2.01
CA VAL A 223 -3.71 -2.99 -2.19
C VAL A 223 -4.17 -2.32 -0.90
N VAL A 224 -4.09 -2.99 0.24
CA VAL A 224 -4.41 -2.40 1.56
C VAL A 224 -3.55 -1.17 1.80
N ILE A 225 -2.22 -1.28 1.63
CA ILE A 225 -1.30 -0.15 1.84
C ILE A 225 -1.60 0.97 0.85
N TYR A 226 -1.75 0.65 -0.43
CA TYR A 226 -2.05 1.64 -1.46
C TYR A 226 -3.35 2.40 -1.18
N ALA A 227 -4.46 1.69 -0.97
CA ALA A 227 -5.76 2.30 -0.73
C ALA A 227 -5.80 3.09 0.59
N ALA A 228 -5.15 2.59 1.65
CA ALA A 228 -5.02 3.31 2.91
C ALA A 228 -4.22 4.60 2.76
N LEU A 229 -3.11 4.58 2.01
CA LEU A 229 -2.32 5.79 1.74
C LEU A 229 -3.09 6.81 0.91
N GLN A 230 -3.88 6.37 -0.07
CA GLN A 230 -4.73 7.27 -0.86
C GLN A 230 -5.77 7.97 0.03
N ALA A 231 -6.39 7.24 0.95
CA ALA A 231 -7.34 7.80 1.89
C ALA A 231 -6.69 8.72 2.93
N TRP A 232 -5.55 8.30 3.50
CA TRP A 232 -4.84 9.06 4.53
C TRP A 232 -4.29 10.39 4.01
N ASN A 233 -3.73 10.38 2.79
CA ASN A 233 -3.18 11.56 2.14
C ASN A 233 -4.22 12.35 1.33
N GLY A 234 -5.48 11.91 1.32
CA GLY A 234 -6.54 12.52 0.53
C GLY A 234 -6.78 13.96 0.95
N PHE A 235 -6.68 14.89 0.01
CA PHE A 235 -6.89 16.32 0.25
C PHE A 235 -7.98 16.91 -0.66
N LEU A 236 -7.95 16.57 -1.95
CA LEU A 236 -8.85 17.14 -2.96
C LEU A 236 -10.34 16.89 -2.64
N PHE A 237 -10.73 15.64 -2.39
CA PHE A 237 -12.14 15.30 -2.14
C PHE A 237 -12.66 15.87 -0.82
N PRO A 238 -11.94 15.76 0.31
CA PRO A 238 -12.32 16.47 1.52
C PRO A 238 -12.50 17.98 1.28
N LEU A 239 -11.55 18.62 0.61
CA LEU A 239 -11.58 20.08 0.40
C LEU A 239 -12.83 20.54 -0.37
N ILE A 240 -13.32 19.74 -1.31
CA ILE A 240 -14.39 20.14 -2.23
C ILE A 240 -15.76 19.62 -1.77
N PHE A 241 -15.80 18.50 -1.05
CA PHE A 241 -17.06 17.82 -0.71
C PHE A 241 -17.44 17.94 0.77
N THR A 242 -16.63 18.62 1.58
CA THR A 242 -16.93 18.89 2.99
C THR A 242 -16.78 20.37 3.31
N GLN A 243 -17.55 20.84 4.28
CA GLN A 243 -17.61 22.24 4.67
C GLN A 243 -17.67 22.42 6.19
N SER A 244 -18.45 21.60 6.91
CA SER A 244 -18.52 21.64 8.36
C SER A 244 -17.33 20.95 9.01
N ASP A 245 -17.14 21.19 10.30
CA ASP A 245 -16.05 20.55 11.07
C ASP A 245 -16.32 19.07 11.37
N GLU A 246 -17.57 18.60 11.24
CA GLU A 246 -17.98 17.23 11.56
C GLU A 246 -17.33 16.18 10.64
N PRO A 247 -17.38 16.26 9.29
CA PRO A 247 -16.72 15.29 8.40
C PRO A 247 -15.24 15.62 8.13
N ARG A 248 -14.64 16.56 8.87
CA ARG A 248 -13.31 17.08 8.56
C ARG A 248 -12.22 16.04 8.87
N VAL A 249 -11.22 15.96 7.99
CA VAL A 249 -10.10 14.99 8.07
C VAL A 249 -8.76 15.68 8.36
N LEU A 250 -7.74 14.91 8.72
CA LEU A 250 -6.41 15.39 9.13
C LEU A 250 -5.78 16.35 8.14
N THR A 251 -5.84 16.04 6.83
CA THR A 251 -5.23 16.86 5.77
C THR A 251 -5.84 18.26 5.71
N LEU A 252 -7.14 18.41 5.98
CA LEU A 252 -7.80 19.71 6.10
C LEU A 252 -7.53 20.39 7.45
N GLY A 253 -7.28 19.61 8.50
CA GLY A 253 -6.91 20.10 9.82
C GLY A 253 -5.57 20.84 9.85
N LEU A 254 -4.65 20.50 8.95
CA LEU A 254 -3.37 21.22 8.80
C LEU A 254 -3.58 22.71 8.47
N PHE A 255 -4.67 23.04 7.78
CA PHE A 255 -5.01 24.41 7.40
C PHE A 255 -5.65 25.22 8.52
N ASN A 256 -5.96 24.62 9.67
CA ASN A 256 -6.46 25.37 10.85
C ASN A 256 -5.43 26.38 11.38
N TYR A 257 -4.16 26.21 11.03
CA TYR A 257 -3.04 27.06 11.45
C TYR A 257 -2.64 28.10 10.40
N VAL A 258 -3.39 28.17 9.30
CA VAL A 258 -3.20 29.14 8.20
C VAL A 258 -4.39 30.10 8.21
N SER A 259 -4.12 31.39 8.39
CA SER A 259 -5.15 32.43 8.39
C SER A 259 -4.75 33.59 7.50
N GLN A 260 -5.69 34.49 7.21
CA GLN A 260 -5.41 35.73 6.47
C GLN A 260 -4.44 36.67 7.22
N PHE A 261 -4.29 36.51 8.53
CA PHE A 261 -3.45 37.36 9.38
C PHE A 261 -2.07 36.77 9.64
N GLY A 262 -1.80 35.55 9.17
CA GLY A 262 -0.53 34.86 9.37
C GLY A 262 -0.67 33.35 9.50
N VAL A 263 0.49 32.69 9.56
CA VAL A 263 0.61 31.23 9.68
C VAL A 263 1.29 30.90 10.99
N ASN A 264 0.67 30.04 11.80
CA ASN A 264 1.31 29.45 12.96
C ASN A 264 2.15 28.24 12.50
N ILE A 265 3.39 28.51 12.11
CA ILE A 265 4.29 27.51 11.50
C ILE A 265 4.58 26.36 12.48
N PRO A 266 4.95 26.61 13.75
CA PRO A 266 5.24 25.54 14.69
C PRO A 266 4.04 24.65 14.98
N ALA A 267 2.83 25.20 15.14
CA ALA A 267 1.62 24.39 15.35
C ALA A 267 1.24 23.58 14.09
N LEU A 268 1.40 24.17 12.91
CA LEU A 268 1.23 23.45 11.64
C LEU A 268 2.18 22.26 11.55
N LEU A 269 3.48 22.47 11.80
CA LEU A 269 4.48 21.41 11.75
C LEU A 269 4.30 20.37 12.86
N ALA A 270 3.88 20.77 14.06
CA ALA A 270 3.49 19.85 15.12
C ALA A 270 2.29 18.98 14.69
N SER A 271 1.32 19.57 14.00
CA SER A 271 0.18 18.84 13.43
C SER A 271 0.64 17.82 12.38
N VAL A 272 1.54 18.19 11.47
CA VAL A 272 2.14 17.25 10.49
C VAL A 272 2.86 16.10 11.19
N VAL A 273 3.66 16.38 12.22
CA VAL A 273 4.36 15.37 13.02
C VAL A 273 3.36 14.39 13.64
N LEU A 274 2.33 14.92 14.32
CA LEU A 274 1.29 14.09 14.94
C LEU A 274 0.51 13.27 13.92
N SER A 275 0.20 13.82 12.74
CA SER A 275 -0.45 13.09 11.65
C SER A 275 0.40 11.93 11.11
N GLY A 276 1.73 12.00 11.23
CA GLY A 276 2.64 10.92 10.82
C GLY A 276 2.74 9.77 11.83
N VAL A 277 2.48 10.03 13.12
CA VAL A 277 2.64 9.04 14.20
C VAL A 277 1.81 7.77 13.99
N PRO A 278 0.51 7.82 13.64
CA PRO A 278 -0.30 6.62 13.42
C PRO A 278 0.23 5.73 12.29
N ILE A 279 0.64 6.33 11.16
CA ILE A 279 1.23 5.56 10.05
C ILE A 279 2.51 4.87 10.51
N PHE A 280 3.36 5.61 11.23
CA PHE A 280 4.60 5.05 11.75
C PHE A 280 4.35 3.89 12.71
N ALA A 281 3.36 4.01 13.60
CA ALA A 281 2.93 2.96 14.51
C ALA A 281 2.45 1.71 13.75
N VAL A 282 1.58 1.89 12.73
CA VAL A 282 1.13 0.79 11.86
C VAL A 282 2.31 0.12 11.17
N TYR A 283 3.26 0.89 10.64
CA TYR A 283 4.47 0.35 10.02
C TYR A 283 5.31 -0.48 10.99
N LEU A 284 5.52 -0.01 12.23
CA LEU A 284 6.29 -0.73 13.25
C LEU A 284 5.70 -2.09 13.61
N VAL A 285 4.37 -2.21 13.58
CA VAL A 285 3.64 -3.47 13.78
C VAL A 285 3.69 -4.32 12.51
N ALA A 286 3.42 -3.73 11.34
CA ALA A 286 3.30 -4.44 10.06
C ALA A 286 4.64 -4.94 9.50
N ARG A 287 5.78 -4.30 9.82
CA ARG A 287 7.10 -4.68 9.30
C ARG A 287 7.45 -6.15 9.53
N ARG A 288 7.01 -6.75 10.65
CA ARG A 288 7.25 -8.17 10.94
C ARG A 288 6.47 -9.09 9.98
N ALA A 289 5.24 -8.72 9.64
CA ALA A 289 4.41 -9.45 8.68
C ALA A 289 4.92 -9.28 7.24
N LEU A 290 5.39 -8.08 6.88
CA LEU A 290 5.97 -7.80 5.56
C LEU A 290 7.25 -8.61 5.32
N VAL A 291 8.15 -8.70 6.32
CA VAL A 291 9.38 -9.50 6.22
C VAL A 291 9.07 -11.01 6.12
N GLY A 292 8.08 -11.50 6.86
CA GLY A 292 7.64 -12.90 6.78
C GLY A 292 7.02 -13.28 5.43
N GLY A 293 6.23 -12.37 4.83
CA GLY A 293 5.62 -12.58 3.51
C GLY A 293 6.62 -12.62 2.35
N LEU A 294 7.66 -11.78 2.40
CA LEU A 294 8.75 -11.76 1.42
C LEU A 294 9.59 -13.05 1.44
N MET A 295 9.78 -13.66 2.60
CA MET A 295 10.51 -14.94 2.71
C MET A 295 9.71 -16.15 2.21
N GLY A 296 8.38 -16.04 2.10
CA GLY A 296 7.53 -17.09 1.50
C GLY A 296 7.54 -17.12 -0.03
N VAL A 297 7.90 -16.01 -0.68
CA VAL A 297 7.90 -15.88 -2.16
C VAL A 297 9.30 -16.07 -2.76
N GLY A 298 10.38 -15.85 -2.00
CA GLY A 298 11.76 -15.98 -2.47
C GLY A 298 12.49 -17.28 -2.04
N GLY A 299 11.78 -18.23 -1.42
CA GLY A 299 12.34 -19.48 -0.92
C GLY A 299 12.34 -20.62 -1.96
N LYS A 300 12.95 -20.40 -3.12
CA LYS A 300 13.44 -21.48 -4.00
C LYS A 300 14.87 -21.15 -4.42
#